data_AF-A0A820YYE3-F1
#
_entry.id   AF-A0A820YYE3-F1
#
_cell.length_a   1.000
_cell.length_b   1.000
_cell.length_c   1.000
_cell.angle_alpha   90.00
_cell.angle_beta   90.00
_cell.angle_gamma   90.00
#
_symmetry.space_group_name_H-M   'P 1'
#
loop_
_entity.id
_entity.type
_entity.pdbx_description
1 polymer ?
#
loop_
_entity_poly.entity_id
_entity_poly.type
_entity_poly.pdbx_seq_one_letter_code
_entity_poly.pdbx_strand_id
1 'polypeptide(L)'
;MGHDWRMAIQVVISVLIQITAAILIRNSAWLKLIFIAYVIGGTVNHTLSLALHELTHNLAFGHARPYCNRLLGFFANLPLGVPASITFKKYHLEHHRFQGDEIYDTDIPTRLEVFLFSSRIGKFFFLLLMPFIYTFRPGIFGKS
;
A
#
# COMPACT_ATOMS: atom_id res chain seq x y z
N MET A 1 9.78 1.23 19.16
CA MET A 1 8.36 0.90 19.39
C MET A 1 8.22 -0.59 19.70
N GLY A 2 7.26 -0.98 20.54
CA GLY A 2 6.98 -2.39 20.85
C GLY A 2 6.15 -3.06 19.76
N HIS A 3 6.14 -4.39 19.73
CA HIS A 3 5.28 -5.17 18.83
C HIS A 3 3.86 -5.34 19.38
N ASP A 4 2.85 -5.38 18.50
CA ASP A 4 1.46 -5.69 18.84
C ASP A 4 0.89 -6.77 17.91
N TRP A 5 0.65 -7.96 18.49
CA TRP A 5 0.12 -9.11 17.77
C TRP A 5 -1.36 -8.94 17.36
N ARG A 6 -2.11 -8.01 17.98
CA ARG A 6 -3.51 -7.74 17.63
C ARG A 6 -3.65 -7.26 16.20
N MET A 7 -2.61 -6.64 15.65
CA MET A 7 -2.54 -6.26 14.25
C MET A 7 -2.69 -7.47 13.32
N ALA A 8 -2.17 -8.65 13.69
CA ALA A 8 -2.35 -9.86 12.89
C ALA A 8 -3.83 -10.26 12.78
N ILE A 9 -4.60 -10.10 13.86
CA ILE A 9 -6.05 -10.35 13.84
C ILE A 9 -6.74 -9.33 12.92
N GLN A 10 -6.38 -8.04 13.04
CA GLN A 10 -6.95 -6.99 12.20
C GLN A 10 -6.71 -7.25 10.72
N VAL A 11 -5.49 -7.64 10.34
CA VAL A 11 -5.15 -8.04 8.97
C VAL A 11 -6.02 -9.20 8.50
N VAL A 12 -6.15 -10.26 9.31
CA VAL A 12 -6.96 -11.42 8.93
C VAL A 12 -8.41 -11.03 8.70
N ILE A 13 -9.00 -10.27 9.61
CA ILE A 13 -10.38 -9.79 9.49
C ILE A 13 -10.54 -8.91 8.24
N SER A 14 -9.65 -7.95 8.01
CA SER A 14 -9.70 -7.06 6.85
C SER A 14 -9.63 -7.82 5.52
N VAL A 15 -8.73 -8.81 5.39
CA VAL A 15 -8.64 -9.64 4.19
C VAL A 15 -9.92 -10.45 3.97
N LEU A 16 -10.46 -11.06 5.03
CA LEU A 16 -11.70 -11.83 4.94
C LEU A 16 -12.89 -10.96 4.55
N ILE A 17 -13.01 -9.74 5.11
CA ILE A 17 -14.05 -8.77 4.73
C ILE A 17 -13.95 -8.45 3.24
N GLN A 18 -12.74 -8.15 2.75
CA GLN A 18 -12.54 -7.73 1.35
C GLN A 18 -12.87 -8.85 0.36
N ILE A 19 -12.40 -10.08 0.63
CA ILE A 19 -12.71 -11.26 -0.20
C ILE A 19 -14.21 -11.58 -0.15
N THR A 20 -14.81 -11.55 1.04
CA THR A 20 -16.25 -11.82 1.20
C THR A 20 -17.10 -10.77 0.48
N ALA A 21 -16.77 -9.49 0.63
CA ALA A 21 -17.45 -8.40 -0.05
C ALA A 21 -17.37 -8.57 -1.58
N ALA A 22 -16.19 -8.89 -2.11
CA ALA A 22 -16.00 -9.16 -3.54
C ALA A 22 -16.89 -10.32 -4.04
N ILE A 23 -16.98 -11.42 -3.28
CA ILE A 23 -17.82 -12.56 -3.63
C ILE A 23 -19.30 -12.19 -3.59
N LEU A 24 -19.76 -11.46 -2.56
CA LEU A 24 -21.16 -11.09 -2.37
C LEU A 24 -21.67 -10.12 -3.44
N ILE A 25 -20.82 -9.19 -3.90
CA ILE A 25 -21.22 -8.16 -4.86
C ILE A 25 -20.92 -8.52 -6.33
N ARG A 26 -20.35 -9.70 -6.62
CA ARG A 26 -19.86 -10.09 -7.96
C ARG A 26 -20.88 -9.93 -9.10
N ASN A 27 -22.17 -10.11 -8.80
CA ASN A 27 -23.28 -10.00 -9.76
C ASN A 27 -24.16 -8.76 -9.53
N SER A 28 -23.66 -7.77 -8.77
CA SER A 28 -24.40 -6.52 -8.50
C SER A 28 -24.34 -5.56 -9.69
N ALA A 29 -25.35 -4.70 -9.81
CA ALA A 29 -25.33 -3.59 -10.77
C ALA A 29 -24.12 -2.67 -10.52
N TRP A 30 -23.59 -2.07 -11.60
CA TRP A 30 -22.39 -1.23 -11.57
C TRP A 30 -22.41 -0.14 -10.50
N LEU A 31 -23.54 0.56 -10.32
CA LEU A 31 -23.63 1.62 -9.32
C LEU A 31 -23.45 1.10 -7.88
N LYS A 32 -24.05 -0.06 -7.58
CA LYS A 32 -23.87 -0.73 -6.28
C LYS A 32 -22.44 -1.21 -6.10
N LEU A 33 -21.83 -1.77 -7.16
CA LEU A 33 -20.44 -2.20 -7.14
C LEU A 33 -19.51 -1.02 -6.83
N ILE A 34 -19.66 0.10 -7.54
CA ILE A 34 -18.83 1.31 -7.32
C ILE A 34 -19.01 1.85 -5.90
N PHE A 35 -20.24 1.95 -5.41
CA PHE A 35 -20.51 2.45 -4.07
C PHE A 35 -19.86 1.58 -2.99
N ILE A 36 -20.04 0.25 -3.08
CA ILE A 36 -19.45 -0.69 -2.11
C ILE A 36 -17.92 -0.72 -2.22
N ALA A 37 -17.38 -0.71 -3.44
CA ALA A 37 -15.94 -0.66 -3.67
C ALA A 37 -15.31 0.61 -3.07
N TYR A 38 -16.01 1.75 -3.15
CA TYR A 38 -15.52 3.00 -2.57
C TYR A 38 -15.58 2.98 -1.04
N VAL A 39 -16.75 2.68 -0.46
CA VAL A 39 -16.97 2.77 1.00
C VAL A 39 -16.28 1.64 1.75
N ILE A 40 -16.55 0.39 1.38
CA ILE A 40 -15.96 -0.77 2.07
C ILE A 40 -14.58 -1.03 1.50
N GLY A 41 -14.47 -1.15 0.18
CA GLY A 41 -13.22 -1.51 -0.46
C GLY A 41 -12.11 -0.50 -0.23
N GLY A 42 -12.40 0.80 -0.35
CA GLY A 42 -11.44 1.88 -0.07
C GLY A 42 -10.98 1.90 1.39
N THR A 43 -11.91 1.78 2.34
CA THR A 43 -11.60 1.79 3.78
C THR A 43 -10.74 0.59 4.19
N VAL A 44 -11.11 -0.60 3.73
CA VAL A 44 -10.36 -1.83 4.05
C VAL A 44 -9.00 -1.84 3.35
N ASN A 45 -8.92 -1.38 2.09
CA ASN A 45 -7.63 -1.25 1.40
C ASN A 45 -6.70 -0.29 2.13
N HIS A 46 -7.18 0.87 2.57
CA HIS A 46 -6.37 1.82 3.34
C HIS A 46 -5.86 1.19 4.65
N THR A 47 -6.72 0.45 5.35
CA THR A 47 -6.35 -0.28 6.57
C THR A 47 -5.24 -1.31 6.30
N LEU A 48 -5.35 -2.07 5.21
CA LEU A 48 -4.35 -3.06 4.83
C LEU A 48 -3.03 -2.42 4.37
N SER A 49 -3.08 -1.26 3.72
CA SER A 49 -1.88 -0.49 3.37
C SER A 49 -1.14 0.02 4.62
N LEU A 50 -1.87 0.49 5.63
CA LEU A 50 -1.29 0.83 6.94
C LEU A 50 -0.72 -0.40 7.65
N ALA A 51 -1.42 -1.54 7.61
CA ALA A 51 -0.87 -2.76 8.17
C ALA A 51 0.43 -3.18 7.47
N LEU A 52 0.50 -3.06 6.14
CA LEU A 52 1.73 -3.28 5.38
C LEU A 52 2.86 -2.36 5.83
N HIS A 53 2.57 -1.07 6.06
CA HIS A 53 3.49 -0.07 6.64
C HIS A 53 4.09 -0.57 7.96
N GLU A 54 3.27 -0.90 8.93
CA GLU A 54 3.73 -1.39 10.23
C GLU A 54 4.51 -2.72 10.13
N LEU A 55 4.12 -3.60 9.20
CA LEU A 55 4.81 -4.87 8.95
C LEU A 55 6.20 -4.68 8.34
N THR A 56 6.46 -3.59 7.60
CA THR A 56 7.81 -3.27 7.12
C THR A 56 8.78 -3.10 8.29
N HIS A 57 8.30 -2.49 9.38
CA HIS A 57 9.00 -2.27 10.64
C HIS A 57 8.96 -3.47 11.59
N ASN A 58 8.41 -4.60 11.14
CA ASN A 58 8.27 -5.85 11.91
C ASN A 58 7.44 -5.68 13.21
N LEU A 59 6.44 -4.79 13.21
CA LEU A 59 5.70 -4.44 14.42
C LEU A 59 4.58 -5.43 14.82
N ALA A 60 4.24 -6.42 13.99
CA ALA A 60 3.25 -7.43 14.40
C ALA A 60 3.85 -8.47 15.36
N PHE A 61 5.00 -9.02 15.00
CA PHE A 61 5.63 -10.12 15.75
C PHE A 61 6.99 -9.76 16.32
N GLY A 62 7.46 -8.53 16.10
CA GLY A 62 8.75 -8.04 16.54
C GLY A 62 9.90 -8.47 15.64
N HIS A 63 11.08 -7.93 15.95
CA HIS A 63 12.32 -8.11 15.18
C HIS A 63 12.91 -9.52 15.31
N ALA A 64 12.55 -10.27 16.36
CA ALA A 64 12.96 -11.65 16.55
C ALA A 64 12.26 -12.63 15.58
N ARG A 65 11.13 -12.24 14.98
CA ARG A 65 10.33 -13.08 14.07
C ARG A 65 10.03 -12.35 12.75
N PRO A 66 11.05 -11.96 11.98
CA PRO A 66 10.85 -11.17 10.76
C PRO A 66 10.13 -11.97 9.67
N TYR A 67 10.30 -13.30 9.65
CA TYR A 67 9.62 -14.18 8.69
C TYR A 67 8.10 -14.20 8.89
N CYS A 68 7.63 -14.22 10.14
CA CYS A 68 6.19 -14.15 10.45
C CYS A 68 5.58 -12.83 9.95
N ASN A 69 6.28 -11.70 10.13
CA ASN A 69 5.83 -10.41 9.59
C ASN A 69 5.78 -10.42 8.06
N ARG A 70 6.75 -11.07 7.41
CA ARG A 70 6.81 -11.18 5.94
C ARG A 70 5.64 -12.01 5.40
N LEU A 71 5.35 -13.17 6.00
CA LEU A 71 4.20 -13.99 5.63
C LEU A 71 2.87 -13.27 5.82
N LEU A 72 2.71 -12.58 6.95
CA LEU A 72 1.53 -11.76 7.20
C LEU A 72 1.41 -10.61 6.19
N GLY A 73 2.53 -10.03 5.76
CA GLY A 73 2.58 -9.03 4.70
C GLY A 73 2.12 -9.57 3.35
N PHE A 74 2.49 -10.79 2.98
CA PHE A 74 1.97 -11.45 1.78
C PHE A 74 0.46 -11.63 1.86
N PHE A 75 -0.02 -12.08 3.02
CA PHE A 75 -1.45 -12.29 3.24
C PHE A 75 -2.24 -10.97 3.19
N ALA A 76 -1.74 -9.92 3.84
CA ALA A 76 -2.34 -8.57 3.81
C ALA A 76 -2.43 -7.98 2.39
N ASN A 77 -1.52 -8.38 1.50
CA ASN A 77 -1.43 -7.86 0.14
C ASN A 77 -2.36 -8.59 -0.85
N LEU A 78 -2.89 -9.77 -0.50
CA LEU A 78 -3.78 -10.56 -1.38
C LEU A 78 -4.93 -9.74 -1.99
N PRO A 79 -5.73 -8.98 -1.22
CA PRO A 79 -6.85 -8.26 -1.80
C PRO A 79 -6.48 -6.90 -2.42
N LEU A 80 -5.21 -6.47 -2.34
CA LEU A 80 -4.76 -5.19 -2.91
C LEU A 80 -4.51 -5.27 -4.43
N GLY A 81 -4.51 -6.47 -5.02
CA GLY A 81 -4.47 -6.68 -6.47
C GLY A 81 -3.11 -6.48 -7.13
N VAL A 82 -2.12 -5.95 -6.42
CA VAL A 82 -0.74 -5.78 -6.91
C VAL A 82 0.26 -6.34 -5.88
N PRO A 83 1.23 -7.17 -6.30
CA PRO A 83 2.25 -7.72 -5.41
C PRO A 83 3.23 -6.62 -4.97
N ALA A 84 2.92 -5.95 -3.85
CA ALA A 84 3.65 -4.81 -3.34
C ALA A 84 4.40 -5.09 -2.02
N SER A 85 4.09 -6.18 -1.31
CA SER A 85 4.60 -6.37 0.07
C SER A 85 6.13 -6.26 0.21
N ILE A 86 6.89 -6.86 -0.71
CA ILE A 86 8.37 -6.84 -0.64
C ILE A 86 8.96 -5.54 -1.14
N THR A 87 8.48 -5.06 -2.30
CA THR A 87 8.96 -3.82 -2.90
C THR A 87 8.68 -2.66 -1.96
N PHE A 88 7.46 -2.56 -1.44
CA PHE A 88 7.08 -1.58 -0.45
C PHE A 88 7.99 -1.63 0.78
N LYS A 89 8.26 -2.81 1.36
CA LYS A 89 9.21 -2.93 2.48
C LYS A 89 10.60 -2.40 2.15
N LYS A 90 11.13 -2.67 0.94
CA LYS A 90 12.44 -2.14 0.53
C LYS A 90 12.42 -0.62 0.46
N TYR A 91 11.53 -0.05 -0.36
CA TYR A 91 11.50 1.38 -0.65
C TYR A 91 11.06 2.22 0.55
N HIS A 92 10.16 1.71 1.38
CA HIS A 92 9.75 2.36 2.62
C HIS A 92 10.90 2.50 3.63
N LEU A 93 11.74 1.46 3.74
CA LEU A 93 12.93 1.53 4.59
C LEU A 93 14.02 2.45 3.99
N GLU A 94 14.13 2.51 2.66
CA GLU A 94 15.00 3.47 1.98
C GLU A 94 14.52 4.91 2.22
N HIS A 95 13.22 5.18 2.08
CA HIS A 95 12.59 6.47 2.41
C HIS A 95 12.94 6.91 3.83
N HIS A 96 12.72 6.06 4.85
CA HIS A 96 13.07 6.43 6.22
C HIS A 96 14.56 6.63 6.45
N ARG A 97 15.41 5.92 5.71
CA ARG A 97 16.88 6.05 5.83
C ARG A 97 17.40 7.32 5.16
N PHE A 98 16.80 7.74 4.06
CA PHE A 98 17.25 8.85 3.21
C PHE A 98 16.19 9.94 3.07
N GLN A 99 15.37 10.16 4.09
CA GLN A 99 14.21 11.03 4.02
C GLN A 99 14.59 12.44 3.56
N GLY A 100 13.96 12.93 2.49
CA GLY A 100 14.27 14.23 1.89
C GLY A 100 15.38 14.23 0.84
N ASP A 101 16.01 13.08 0.56
CA ASP A 101 17.06 12.96 -0.45
C ASP A 101 16.48 12.81 -1.87
N GLU A 102 16.82 13.72 -2.80
CA GLU A 102 16.29 13.74 -4.16
C GLU A 102 16.56 12.48 -4.99
N ILE A 103 17.54 11.66 -4.59
CA ILE A 103 18.03 10.50 -5.35
C ILE A 103 17.50 9.19 -4.76
N TYR A 104 17.49 9.08 -3.43
CA TYR A 104 17.19 7.83 -2.71
C TYR A 104 15.81 7.81 -2.06
N ASP A 105 15.22 8.97 -1.76
CA ASP A 105 13.87 9.03 -1.23
C ASP A 105 12.84 8.80 -2.35
N THR A 106 12.24 7.63 -2.37
CA THR A 106 11.23 7.27 -3.37
C THR A 106 9.92 8.03 -3.24
N ASP A 107 9.69 8.74 -2.14
CA ASP A 107 8.46 9.51 -1.93
C ASP A 107 8.54 10.90 -2.58
N ILE A 108 9.75 11.36 -2.90
CA ILE A 108 9.97 12.62 -3.61
C ILE A 108 9.58 12.46 -5.09
N PRO A 109 8.78 13.39 -5.65
CA PRO A 109 8.48 13.37 -7.08
C PRO A 109 9.75 13.49 -7.92
N THR A 110 9.86 12.64 -8.94
CA THR A 110 10.93 12.72 -9.94
C THR A 110 10.83 14.02 -10.74
N ARG A 111 11.95 14.43 -11.36
CA ARG A 111 11.97 15.62 -12.23
C ARG A 111 10.93 15.56 -13.36
N LEU A 112 10.68 14.37 -13.90
CA LEU A 112 9.66 14.16 -14.94
C LEU A 112 8.25 14.41 -14.38
N GLU A 113 7.95 13.89 -13.20
CA GLU A 113 6.64 14.09 -12.56
C GLU A 113 6.42 15.56 -12.18
N VAL A 114 7.45 16.25 -11.68
CA VAL A 114 7.38 17.69 -11.41
C VAL A 114 7.09 18.46 -12.70
N PHE A 115 7.75 18.11 -13.79
CA PHE A 115 7.51 18.72 -15.10
C PHE A 115 6.07 18.48 -15.58
N LEU A 116 5.58 17.23 -15.52
CA LEU A 116 4.25 16.84 -15.98
C LEU A 116 3.10 17.38 -15.09
N PHE A 117 3.32 17.49 -13.78
CA PHE A 117 2.27 17.78 -12.80
C PHE A 117 2.48 19.09 -12.03
N SER A 118 3.19 20.06 -12.61
CA SER A 118 3.49 21.36 -11.98
C SER A 118 2.27 22.28 -11.80
N SER A 119 1.24 22.17 -12.66
CA SER A 119 0.04 23.02 -12.63
C SER A 119 -0.97 22.58 -11.55
N ARG A 120 -1.93 23.45 -11.20
CA ARG A 120 -3.01 23.10 -10.24
C ARG A 120 -3.81 21.86 -10.66
N ILE A 121 -4.14 21.76 -11.95
CA ILE A 121 -4.84 20.62 -12.54
C ILE A 121 -3.90 19.40 -12.59
N GLY A 122 -2.63 19.61 -12.92
CA GLY A 122 -1.61 18.57 -12.88
C GLY A 122 -1.49 17.93 -11.50
N LYS A 123 -1.40 18.74 -10.44
CA LYS A 123 -1.37 18.26 -9.05
C LYS A 123 -2.62 17.47 -8.68
N PHE A 124 -3.80 17.87 -9.16
CA PHE A 124 -5.03 17.10 -8.96
C PHE A 124 -4.93 15.69 -9.57
N PHE A 125 -4.51 15.59 -10.84
CA PHE A 125 -4.31 14.29 -11.47
C PHE A 125 -3.19 13.48 -10.83
N PHE A 126 -2.12 14.14 -10.37
CA PHE A 126 -1.04 13.50 -9.64
C PHE A 126 -1.56 12.82 -8.38
N LEU A 127 -2.36 13.51 -7.56
CA LEU A 127 -2.98 12.93 -6.36
C LEU A 127 -3.98 11.82 -6.69
N LEU A 128 -4.74 11.96 -7.77
CA LEU A 128 -5.69 10.93 -8.19
C LEU A 128 -4.98 9.65 -8.67
N LEU A 129 -3.83 9.79 -9.33
CA LEU A 129 -3.05 8.69 -9.88
C LEU A 129 -1.94 8.20 -8.94
N MET A 130 -1.76 8.83 -7.78
CA MET A 130 -0.71 8.53 -6.79
C MET A 130 -0.55 7.03 -6.52
N PRO A 131 -1.62 6.26 -6.22
CA PRO A 131 -1.47 4.82 -5.98
C PRO A 131 -0.83 4.07 -7.14
N PHE A 132 -1.16 4.45 -8.39
CA PHE A 132 -0.56 3.84 -9.59
C PHE A 132 0.88 4.28 -9.77
N ILE A 133 1.14 5.58 -9.67
CA ILE A 133 2.48 6.16 -9.82
C ILE A 133 3.44 5.50 -8.83
N TYR A 134 3.08 5.44 -7.54
CA TYR A 134 3.91 4.83 -6.50
C TYR A 134 4.13 3.33 -6.70
N THR A 135 3.11 2.62 -7.18
CA THR A 135 3.21 1.18 -7.46
C THR A 135 4.22 0.87 -8.56
N PHE A 136 4.24 1.67 -9.63
CA PHE A 136 5.11 1.43 -10.80
C PHE A 136 6.45 2.15 -10.75
N ARG A 137 6.59 3.20 -9.93
CA ARG A 137 7.83 3.99 -9.80
C ARG A 137 9.08 3.13 -9.54
N PRO A 138 9.05 2.15 -8.62
CA PRO A 138 10.10 1.15 -8.49
C PRO A 138 10.53 0.41 -9.76
N GLY A 139 9.59 0.07 -10.64
CA GLY A 139 9.89 -0.70 -11.86
C GLY A 139 10.44 0.18 -13.00
N ILE A 140 10.11 1.47 -12.99
CA ILE A 140 10.49 2.42 -14.04
C ILE A 140 11.79 3.16 -13.68
N PHE A 141 11.99 3.46 -12.39
CA PHE A 141 13.11 4.26 -11.89
C PHE A 141 13.93 3.53 -10.81
N GLY A 142 13.64 2.26 -10.55
CA GLY A 142 14.35 1.47 -9.55
C GLY A 142 15.83 1.38 -9.89
N LYS A 143 16.66 2.00 -9.05
CA LYS A 143 18.10 1.83 -9.11
C LYS A 143 18.42 0.48 -8.45
N SER A 144 19.01 -0.42 -9.23
CA SER A 144 19.52 -1.71 -8.81
C SER A 144 20.78 -1.55 -7.97
#